data_AF-A0A0L7LBR8-F1
#
_entry.id   AF-A0A0L7LBR8-F1
#
_cell.length_a   1.000
_cell.length_b   1.000
_cell.length_c   1.000
_cell.angle_alpha   90.00
_cell.angle_beta   90.00
_cell.angle_gamma   90.00
#
_symmetry.space_group_name_H-M   'P 1'
#
loop_
_entity.id
_entity.type
_entity.pdbx_description
1 polymer ?
#
loop_
_entity_poly.entity_id
_entity_poly.type
_entity_poly.pdbx_seq_one_letter_code
_entity_poly.pdbx_strand_id
1 'polypeptide(L)' 'MTTSQRGRPIILVSGYRFSKHQVRGAKFHWKCSTHAKLGCRAILHTLEDMSIVKCHNVHNHYPQTVPSYRSCYVQVTKQE' A
#
# COMPACT_ATOMS: atom_id res chain seq x y z
N MET A 1 -1.46 4.43 -9.45
CA MET A 1 -1.64 3.18 -8.68
C MET A 1 -0.95 2.05 -9.40
N THR A 2 -0.26 1.15 -8.70
CA THR A 2 0.35 -0.03 -9.33
C THR A 2 -0.52 -1.26 -9.07
N THR A 3 -0.44 -2.27 -9.92
CA THR A 3 -1.14 -3.54 -9.73
C THR A 3 -0.15 -4.65 -9.33
N SER A 4 -0.62 -5.63 -8.58
CA SER A 4 0.12 -6.86 -8.33
C SER A 4 0.21 -7.69 -9.61
N GLN A 5 1.05 -8.74 -9.62
CA GLN A 5 1.10 -9.72 -10.71
C GLN A 5 -0.26 -10.38 -10.99
N ARG A 6 -1.20 -10.34 -10.02
CA ARG A 6 -2.56 -10.86 -10.13
C ARG A 6 -3.60 -9.74 -10.38
N GLY A 7 -3.16 -8.57 -10.84
CA GLY A 7 -4.04 -7.43 -11.16
C GLY A 7 -4.59 -6.65 -9.97
N ARG A 8 -4.19 -6.96 -8.73
CA ARG A 8 -4.76 -6.29 -7.53
C ARG A 8 -4.10 -4.92 -7.29
N PRO A 9 -4.85 -3.84 -7.04
CA PRO A 9 -4.26 -2.53 -6.75
C PRO A 9 -3.34 -2.53 -5.52
N ILE A 10 -2.23 -1.79 -5.62
CA ILE A 10 -1.18 -1.61 -4.62
C ILE A 10 -0.80 -0.13 -4.52
N ILE A 11 -0.61 0.33 -3.29
CA ILE A 11 -0.04 1.62 -2.93
C ILE A 11 1.30 1.41 -2.21
N LEU A 12 2.28 2.25 -2.50
CA LEU A 12 3.55 2.30 -1.77
C LEU A 12 3.56 3.51 -0.84
N VAL A 13 3.81 3.29 0.46
CA VAL A 13 3.93 4.36 1.45
C VAL A 13 5.16 4.09 2.30
N SER A 14 6.13 5.01 2.28
CA SER A 14 7.38 4.91 3.06
C SER A 14 8.12 3.57 2.87
N GLY A 15 8.16 3.05 1.64
CA GLY A 15 8.79 1.76 1.33
C GLY A 15 7.96 0.52 1.63
N TYR A 16 6.75 0.67 2.20
CA TYR A 16 5.83 -0.43 2.49
C TYR A 16 4.71 -0.52 1.47
N ARG A 17 4.38 -1.75 1.07
CA ARG A 17 3.31 -2.03 0.12
C ARG A 17 2.00 -2.27 0.84
N PHE A 18 0.95 -1.62 0.38
CA PHE A 18 -0.42 -1.78 0.85
C PHE A 18 -1.27 -2.31 -0.30
N SER A 19 -1.99 -3.40 -0.07
CA SER A 19 -2.93 -3.97 -1.03
C SER A 19 -4.36 -3.60 -0.66
N LYS A 20 -5.17 -3.29 -1.68
CA LYS A 20 -6.59 -3.00 -1.49
C LYS A 20 -7.29 -4.22 -0.89
N HIS A 21 -7.97 -4.01 0.22
CA HIS A 21 -8.67 -5.07 0.96
C HIS A 21 -10.18 -5.03 0.71
N GLN A 22 -10.80 -3.87 0.85
CA GLN A 22 -12.24 -3.68 0.66
C GLN A 22 -12.55 -2.22 0.32
N VAL A 23 -13.74 -1.97 -0.21
CA VAL A 23 -14.30 -0.62 -0.38
C VAL A 23 -15.52 -0.50 0.54
N ARG A 24 -15.63 0.62 1.25
CA ARG A 24 -16.77 0.93 2.12
C ARG A 24 -17.25 2.34 1.83
N GLY A 25 -18.36 2.47 1.10
CA GLY A 25 -18.80 3.75 0.54
C GLY A 25 -17.69 4.36 -0.32
N ALA A 26 -17.35 5.62 -0.06
CA ALA A 26 -16.27 6.32 -0.76
C ALA A 26 -14.85 5.96 -0.26
N LYS A 27 -14.72 5.11 0.76
CA LYS A 27 -13.42 4.80 1.39
C LYS A 27 -12.85 3.48 0.87
N PHE A 28 -11.61 3.53 0.41
CA PHE A 28 -10.82 2.37 0.05
C PHE A 28 -9.98 1.97 1.26
N HIS A 29 -10.15 0.73 1.72
CA HIS A 29 -9.39 0.18 2.83
C HIS A 29 -8.23 -0.64 2.29
N TRP A 30 -7.03 -0.30 2.74
CA TRP A 30 -5.79 -0.96 2.35
C TRP A 30 -5.12 -1.54 3.59
N LYS A 31 -4.54 -2.73 3.42
CA LYS A 31 -3.75 -3.40 4.46
C LYS A 31 -2.33 -3.60 3.95
N CYS A 32 -1.35 -3.61 4.85
CA CYS A 32 0.00 -4.00 4.49
C CYS A 32 -0.02 -5.34 3.74
N SER A 33 0.71 -5.46 2.64
CA SER A 33 0.70 -6.67 1.81
C SER A 33 1.24 -7.90 2.55
N THR A 34 1.99 -7.69 3.64
CA THR A 34 2.48 -8.75 4.53
C THR A 34 1.47 -9.13 5.61
N HIS A 35 0.30 -8.49 5.70
CA HIS A 35 -0.69 -8.72 6.77
C HIS A 35 -0.99 -10.21 6.98
N ALA A 36 -1.24 -10.94 5.89
CA ALA A 36 -1.54 -12.37 5.96
C ALA A 36 -0.30 -13.24 6.29
N LYS A 37 0.91 -12.79 5.90
CA LYS A 37 2.15 -13.57 6.06
C LYS A 37 2.85 -13.32 7.40
N LEU A 38 2.88 -12.07 7.86
CA LEU A 38 3.66 -11.60 9.01
C LEU A 38 2.77 -11.01 10.13
N GLY A 39 1.44 -11.09 9.99
CA GLY A 39 0.51 -10.50 10.96
C GLY A 39 0.59 -8.97 11.07
N CYS A 40 1.17 -8.29 10.08
CA CYS A 40 1.36 -6.84 10.12
C CYS A 40 0.01 -6.12 10.19
N ARG A 41 -0.14 -5.19 11.14
CA ARG A 41 -1.40 -4.46 11.41
C ARG A 41 -1.44 -3.07 10.80
N ALA A 42 -0.44 -2.69 9.99
CA ALA A 42 -0.45 -1.41 9.31
C ALA A 42 -1.61 -1.33 8.31
N ILE A 43 -2.33 -0.21 8.36
CA ILE A 43 -3.51 0.07 7.55
C ILE A 43 -3.45 1.47 6.96
N LEU A 44 -4.06 1.62 5.80
CA LEU A 44 -4.20 2.88 5.10
C LEU A 44 -5.63 2.96 4.57
N HIS A 45 -6.32 4.08 4.77
CA HIS A 45 -7.60 4.35 4.13
C HIS A 45 -7.47 5.58 3.23
N THR A 46 -7.97 5.46 2.02
CA THR A 46 -8.01 6.57 1.05
C THR A 46 -9.42 6.81 0.56
N LEU A 47 -9.68 7.97 -0.04
CA LEU A 47 -10.85 8.18 -0.88
C LEU A 47 -10.55 7.79 -2.33
N GLU A 48 -11.53 8.01 -3.21
CA GLU A 48 -11.43 7.73 -4.65
C GLU A 48 -10.39 8.62 -5.35
N ASP A 49 -10.27 9.87 -4.92
CA ASP A 49 -9.25 10.83 -5.35
C ASP A 49 -7.84 10.55 -4.78
N MET A 50 -7.66 9.40 -4.13
CA MET A 50 -6.41 8.97 -3.47
C MET A 50 -5.99 9.82 -2.27
N SER A 51 -6.83 10.72 -1.78
CA SER A 51 -6.57 11.44 -0.53
C SER A 51 -6.52 10.48 0.65
N ILE A 52 -5.52 10.65 1.52
CA ILE A 52 -5.31 9.78 2.69
C ILE A 52 -6.16 10.30 3.83
N VAL A 53 -7.15 9.51 4.26
CA VAL A 53 -8.05 9.86 5.39
C VAL A 53 -7.70 9.12 6.68
N LYS A 54 -6.91 8.04 6.59
CA LYS A 54 -6.35 7.34 7.76
C LYS A 54 -5.04 6.67 7.39
N CYS A 55 -4.01 6.87 8.20
CA CYS A 55 -2.73 6.18 8.03
C CYS A 55 -2.25 5.66 9.38
N HIS A 56 -2.21 4.35 9.55
CA HIS A 56 -1.53 3.70 10.66
C HIS A 56 -0.34 2.94 10.09
N ASN A 57 0.80 3.62 10.01
CA ASN A 57 2.01 3.15 9.34
C ASN A 57 3.02 2.52 10.31
N VAL A 58 2.55 1.79 11.32
CA VAL A 58 3.39 1.08 12.28
C VAL A 58 3.49 -0.39 11.86
N HIS A 59 4.70 -0.81 11.48
CA HIS A 59 4.96 -2.16 10.98
C HIS A 59 5.76 -2.97 12.00
N ASN A 60 5.51 -4.27 12.03
CA ASN A 60 6.26 -5.25 12.84
C ASN A 60 7.37 -5.95 12.04
N HIS A 61 7.73 -5.39 10.88
CA HIS A 61 8.73 -5.95 9.99
C HIS A 61 9.46 -4.83 9.27
N TYR A 62 10.68 -5.13 8.85
CA TYR A 62 11.43 -4.27 7.94
C TYR A 62 10.69 -4.15 6.60
N PRO A 63 10.83 -3.00 5.91
CA PRO A 63 10.33 -2.89 4.55
C PRO A 63 10.90 -4.05 3.75
N GLN A 64 10.02 -4.86 3.15
CA GLN A 64 10.47 -5.95 2.28
C GLN A 64 11.16 -5.26 1.11
N THR A 65 12.48 -5.36 1.09
CA THR A 65 13.38 -4.71 0.13
C THR A 65 12.73 -4.71 -1.24
N VAL A 66 12.58 -3.54 -1.85
CA VAL A 66 12.29 -3.45 -3.29
C VAL A 66 13.36 -4.29 -3.98
N PRO A 67 13.07 -5.49 -4.50
CA PRO A 67 14.10 -6.29 -5.12
C PRO A 67 14.54 -5.49 -6.34
N SER A 68 15.83 -5.23 -6.43
CA SER A 68 16.52 -4.60 -7.56
C SER A 68 15.78 -4.88 -8.88
N TYR A 69 15.13 -3.86 -9.40
CA TYR A 69 14.89 -3.63 -10.83
C TYR A 69 14.43 -4.85 -11.68
N ARG A 70 13.24 -5.42 -11.44
CA ARG A 70 12.54 -6.25 -12.46
C ARG A 70 11.00 -6.12 -12.51
N SER A 71 10.42 -5.06 -11.97
CA SER A 71 9.04 -4.70 -12.29
C SER A 71 8.85 -3.22 -12.08
N CYS A 72 8.32 -2.54 -13.09
CA CYS A 72 8.06 -1.12 -13.14
C CYS A 72 7.24 -0.66 -11.92
N TYR A 73 7.86 0.08 -11.00
CA TYR A 73 7.16 0.82 -9.95
C TYR A 73 7.56 2.29 -10.10
N VAL A 74 6.69 3.08 -10.73
CA VAL A 74 6.86 4.53 -10.80
C VAL A 74 6.62 5.08 -9.40
N GLN A 75 7.64 5.73 -8.84
CA GLN A 75 7.54 6.42 -7.56
C GLN A 75 6.64 7.65 -7.75
N VAL A 76 5.59 7.78 -6.94
CA VAL A 76 4.88 9.05 -6.82
C VAL A 76 5.64 9.84 -5.77
N THR A 77 6.63 10.62 -6.23
CA THR A 77 7.24 11.66 -5.41
C THR A 77 6.21 12.77 -5.21
N LYS A 78 5.98 13.17 -3.95
CA LYS A 78 5.32 14.44 -3.65
C LYS A 78 6.18 15.55 -4.24
N GLN A 79 5.58 16.41 -5.06
CA GLN A 79 6.14 17.72 -5.41
C GLN A 79 5.91 18.66 -4.23
N GLU A 80 6.98 19.33 -3.79
CA GLU A 80 6.89 20.68 -3.23
C GLU A 80 6.74 21.68 -4.37
#